data_AF-A0A6L3V4C3-F1
#
_entry.id   AF-A0A6L3V4C3-F1
#
_cell.length_a   1.000
_cell.length_b   1.000
_cell.length_c   1.000
_cell.angle_alpha   90.00
_cell.angle_beta   90.00
_cell.angle_gamma   90.00
#
_symmetry.space_group_name_H-M   'P 1'
#
loop_
_entity.id
_entity.type
_entity.pdbx_description
1 polymer ?
#
loop_
_entity_poly.entity_id
_entity_poly.type
_entity_poly.pdbx_seq_one_letter_code
_entity_poly.pdbx_strand_id
1 'polypeptide(L)' 'MAILFIGFWLGLTIPTSLSVVFWVLEPIVNQDTTGVSMIIITLLVGFIDVYIGIKIFEMKVQPFLEKRKKKKHFP' A
#
# COMPACT_ATOMS: atom_id res chain seq x y z
N MET A 1 0.77 11.33 13.23
CA MET A 1 1.89 10.80 12.41
C MET A 1 1.51 9.53 11.68
N ALA A 2 1.05 8.48 12.37
CA ALA A 2 0.62 7.23 11.71
C ALA A 2 -0.52 7.46 10.69
N ILE A 3 -1.52 8.27 11.05
CA ILE A 3 -2.65 8.60 10.17
C ILE A 3 -2.19 9.34 8.89
N LEU A 4 -1.23 10.27 9.01
CA LEU A 4 -0.67 10.99 7.87
C LEU A 4 0.14 10.07 6.95
N PHE A 5 0.90 9.13 7.54
CA PHE A 5 1.63 8.13 6.77
C PHE A 5 0.67 7.19 6.05
N ILE A 6 -0.37 6.70 6.71
CA ILE A 6 -1.38 5.82 6.12
C ILE A 6 -2.13 6.55 5.00
N GLY A 7 -2.54 7.80 5.22
CA GLY A 7 -3.20 8.61 4.19
C GLY A 7 -2.31 8.85 2.97
N PHE A 8 -1.04 9.19 3.18
CA PHE A 8 -0.08 9.38 2.08
C PHE A 8 0.26 8.06 1.38
N TRP A 9 0.39 6.98 2.15
CA TRP A 9 0.67 5.64 1.63
C TRP A 9 -0.47 5.19 0.73
N LEU A 10 -1.69 5.11 1.26
CA LEU A 10 -2.88 4.73 0.50
C LEU A 10 -3.13 5.67 -0.69
N GLY A 11 -2.96 6.98 -0.51
CA GLY A 11 -3.14 7.94 -1.59
C GLY A 11 -2.17 7.77 -2.77
N LEU A 12 -0.97 7.23 -2.52
CA LEU A 12 0.03 6.98 -3.55
C LEU A 12 -0.06 5.55 -4.09
N THR A 13 -0.17 4.56 -3.20
CA THR A 13 -0.10 3.14 -3.57
C THR A 13 -1.38 2.64 -4.21
N ILE A 14 -2.57 3.11 -3.81
CA ILE A 14 -3.84 2.69 -4.41
C ILE A 14 -3.85 2.97 -5.93
N PRO A 15 -3.69 4.22 -6.41
CA PRO A 15 -3.74 4.48 -7.85
C PRO A 15 -2.57 3.84 -8.62
N THR A 16 -1.38 3.74 -8.01
CA THR A 16 -0.21 3.12 -8.66
C THR A 16 -0.36 1.61 -8.79
N SER A 17 -0.78 0.93 -7.71
CA SER A 17 -1.02 -0.52 -7.70
C SER A 17 -2.15 -0.88 -8.66
N LEU A 18 -3.27 -0.14 -8.64
CA LEU A 18 -4.36 -0.31 -9.60
C LEU A 18 -3.85 -0.20 -11.05
N SER A 19 -3.08 0.85 -11.37
CA SER A 19 -2.56 1.04 -12.73
C SER A 19 -1.68 -0.11 -13.19
N VAL A 20 -0.76 -0.58 -12.33
CA VAL A 20 0.14 -1.70 -12.65
C VAL A 20 -0.64 -3.01 -12.82
N VAL A 21 -1.57 -3.27 -11.90
CA VAL A 21 -2.40 -4.48 -11.89
C VAL A 21 -3.28 -4.54 -13.12
N PHE A 22 -3.95 -3.44 -13.47
CA PHE A 22 -4.75 -3.35 -14.70
C PHE A 22 -3.91 -3.52 -15.94
N TRP A 23 -2.72 -2.92 -16.00
CA TRP A 23 -1.83 -3.07 -17.16
C TRP A 23 -1.33 -4.51 -17.35
N VAL A 24 -0.93 -5.19 -16.27
CA VAL A 24 -0.44 -6.58 -16.33
C VAL A 24 -1.56 -7.58 -16.60
N LEU A 25 -2.74 -7.35 -16.01
CA LEU A 25 -3.87 -8.29 -16.05
C LEU A 25 -4.92 -7.90 -17.09
N GLU A 26 -4.70 -6.84 -17.87
CA GLU A 26 -5.54 -6.42 -19.00
C GLU A 26 -6.01 -7.61 -19.86
N PRO A 27 -5.15 -8.55 -20.31
CA PRO A 27 -5.61 -9.66 -21.13
C PRO A 27 -6.55 -10.62 -20.38
N ILE A 28 -6.38 -10.78 -19.07
CA ILE A 28 -7.23 -11.66 -18.24
C ILE A 28 -8.57 -10.97 -17.95
N VAL A 29 -8.51 -9.67 -17.61
CA VAL A 29 -9.70 -8.86 -17.34
C VAL A 29 -10.56 -8.70 -18.59
N ASN A 30 -9.96 -8.53 -19.77
CA ASN A 30 -10.70 -8.43 -21.04
C ASN A 30 -11.32 -9.76 -21.50
N GLN A 31 -10.81 -10.90 -21.03
CA GLN A 31 -11.38 -12.22 -21.33
C GLN A 31 -12.50 -12.61 -20.36
N ASP A 32 -12.58 -11.98 -19.19
CA ASP A 32 -13.63 -12.25 -18.20
C ASP A 32 -14.85 -11.35 -18.42
N THR A 33 -15.94 -11.95 -18.90
CA THR A 33 -17.23 -11.26 -19.10
C THR A 33 -18.05 -11.11 -17.82
N THR A 34 -17.69 -11.83 -16.76
CA THR A 34 -18.45 -11.85 -15.49
C THR A 34 -17.96 -10.82 -14.48
N GLY A 35 -16.73 -10.32 -14.64
CA GLY A 35 -16.09 -9.37 -13.73
C GLY A 35 -15.62 -9.98 -12.40
N VAL A 36 -15.77 -11.29 -12.21
CA VAL A 36 -15.37 -11.99 -10.97
C VAL A 36 -13.85 -11.95 -10.79
N SER A 37 -13.09 -12.04 -11.88
CA SER A 37 -11.62 -11.99 -11.85
C SER A 37 -11.14 -10.64 -11.31
N MET A 38 -11.81 -9.54 -11.65
CA MET A 38 -11.47 -8.21 -11.15
C MET A 38 -11.63 -8.12 -9.62
N ILE A 39 -12.67 -8.76 -9.07
CA ILE A 39 -12.92 -8.81 -7.61
C ILE A 39 -11.81 -9.60 -6.90
N ILE A 40 -11.46 -10.78 -7.43
CA ILE A 40 -10.41 -11.62 -6.85
C ILE A 40 -9.05 -10.91 -6.90
N ILE A 41 -8.73 -10.29 -8.04
CA ILE A 41 -7.48 -9.53 -8.23
C ILE A 41 -7.43 -8.36 -7.24
N THR A 42 -8.52 -7.59 -7.11
CA THR A 42 -8.58 -6.44 -6.20
C THR A 42 -8.39 -6.87 -4.74
N LEU A 43 -8.99 -8.00 -4.33
CA LEU A 43 -8.82 -8.55 -2.99
C LEU A 43 -7.37 -8.95 -2.72
N LEU A 44 -6.73 -9.67 -3.65
CA LEU A 44 -5.33 -10.10 -3.51
C LEU A 44 -4.37 -8.91 -3.44
N VAL A 45 -4.53 -7.95 -4.35
CA VAL A 45 -3.69 -6.75 -4.42
C VAL A 45 -3.87 -5.90 -3.16
N GLY A 46 -5.11 -5.69 -2.71
CA GLY A 46 -5.38 -4.95 -1.50
C GLY A 46 -4.74 -5.58 -0.26
N PHE A 47 -4.79 -6.92 -0.16
CA PHE A 47 -4.16 -7.62 0.96
C PHE A 47 -2.64 -7.47 0.97
N ILE A 48 -2.01 -7.59 -0.21
CA ILE A 48 -0.56 -7.41 -0.37
C ILE A 48 -0.15 -5.96 -0.09
N ASP A 49 -0.90 -4.97 -0.60
CA ASP A 49 -0.58 -3.55 -0.44
C ASP A 49 -0.66 -3.13 1.03
N VAL A 50 -1.69 -3.56 1.75
CA VAL A 50 -1.84 -3.32 3.19
C VAL A 50 -0.71 -3.97 3.98
N TYR A 51 -0.37 -5.23 3.67
CA TYR A 51 0.74 -5.92 4.33
C TYR A 51 2.07 -5.19 4.13
N ILE A 52 2.37 -4.75 2.91
CA ILE A 52 3.58 -3.99 2.59
C ILE A 52 3.57 -2.64 3.33
N GLY A 53 2.44 -1.94 3.34
CA GLY A 53 2.29 -0.66 4.03
C GLY A 53 2.55 -0.75 5.53
N ILE A 54 2.00 -1.77 6.19
CA ILE A 54 2.24 -2.04 7.62
C ILE A 54 3.72 -2.35 7.84
N LYS A 55 4.30 -3.24 7.04
CA LYS A 55 5.71 -3.65 7.17
C LYS A 55 6.67 -2.47 7.00
N ILE A 56 6.41 -1.58 6.03
CA ILE A 56 7.22 -0.37 5.81
C ILE A 56 7.05 0.62 6.97
N PHE A 57 5.84 0.75 7.49
CA PHE A 57 5.59 1.58 8.66
C PHE A 57 6.40 1.10 9.88
N GLU A 58 6.37 -0.19 10.18
CA GLU A 58 7.13 -0.79 11.28
C GLU A 58 8.65 -0.74 11.05
N MET A 59 9.13 -1.13 9.86
CA MET A 59 10.58 -1.24 9.61
C MET A 59 11.27 0.11 9.38
N LYS A 60 10.57 1.12 8.86
CA LYS A 60 11.19 2.39 8.44
C LYS A 60 10.64 3.60 9.20
N VAL A 61 9.33 3.69 9.37
CA VAL A 61 8.70 4.89 9.93
C VAL A 61 8.81 4.91 11.45
N GLN A 62 8.49 3.81 12.14
CA GLN A 62 8.66 3.67 13.59
C GLN A 62 10.10 3.99 14.05
N PRO A 63 11.16 3.33 13.53
CA PRO A 63 12.53 3.60 13.98
C PRO A 63 13.00 5.00 13.61
N PHE A 64 12.52 5.59 12.51
CA PHE A 64 12.79 6.98 12.18
C PHE A 64 12.16 7.95 13.18
N LEU A 65 10.91 7.69 13.59
CA LEU A 65 10.21 8.48 14.60
C LEU A 65 10.84 8.33 15.99
N GLU A 66 11.29 7.14 16.37
CA GLU A 66 12.00 6.91 17.63
C GLU A 66 13.36 7.63 17.67
N LYS A 67 14.14 7.60 16.58
CA LYS A 67 15.39 8.37 16.46
C LYS A 67 15.15 9.87 16.59
N ARG A 68 14.07 10.39 15.99
CA ARG A 68 13.66 11.81 16.09
C ARG A 68 13.21 12.18 17.50
N LYS A 69 12.48 11.29 18.21
CA LYS A 69 12.10 11.51 19.61
C LYS A 69 13.31 11.55 20.54
N LYS A 70 14.29 10.64 20.38
CA LYS A 70 15.52 10.66 21.19
C LYS A 70 16.34 11.95 20.99
N LYS A 71 16.42 12.49 19.76
CA LYS A 71 17.11 13.77 19.50
C LYS A 71 16.44 14.99 20.11
N LYS A 72 15.13 14.96 20.36
CA LYS A 72 14.38 16.08 20.96
C LYS A 72 14.43 16.08 22.49
N HIS A 73 14.97 15.02 23.10
CA HIS A 73 15.05 14.83 24.55
C HIS A 73 16.48 14.97 25.10
N PHE A 74 17.42 15.41 24.27
CA PHE A 74 18.73 15.86 24.77
C PHE A 74 18.59 17.34 25.17
N PRO A 75 18.88 17.69 26.45
CA PRO A 75 18.84 19.07 26.94
C PRO A 75 19.89 19.95 26.28
#